data_AF-A0A0P9CYX5-F1
#
_entry.id   AF-A0A0P9CYX5-F1
#
_cell.length_a   1.000
_cell.length_b   1.000
_cell.length_c   1.000
_cell.angle_alpha   90.00
_cell.angle_beta   90.00
_cell.angle_gamma   90.00
#
_symmetry.space_group_name_H-M   'P 1'
#
loop_
_entity.id
_entity.type
_entity.pdbx_description
1 polymer ?
#
loop_
_entity_poly.entity_id
_entity_poly.type
_entity_poly.pdbx_seq_one_letter_code
_entity_poly.pdbx_strand_id
1 'polypeptide(L)' 'THDVVVKILVADALGMNMDRINRIWVTHASISVIEYGDGLPYLTSLSEACHLGRLETVRERQKAI' A
#
# COMPACT_ATOMS: atom_id res chain seq x y z
N THR A 1 7.44 -5.29 -10.38
CA THR A 1 7.52 -4.32 -11.49
C THR A 1 6.65 -3.10 -11.22
N HIS A 2 5.43 -3.25 -10.70
CA HIS A 2 4.57 -2.11 -10.34
C HIS A 2 4.78 -1.58 -8.91
N ASP A 3 5.33 -2.39 -8.01
CA ASP A 3 5.60 -2.02 -6.62
C ASP A 3 6.62 -0.88 -6.50
N VAL A 4 7.59 -0.83 -7.41
CA VAL A 4 8.62 0.22 -7.45
C VAL A 4 7.99 1.60 -7.64
N VAL A 5 6.99 1.72 -8.51
CA VAL A 5 6.30 3.01 -8.76
C VAL A 5 5.60 3.50 -7.50
N VAL A 6 4.89 2.60 -6.80
CA VAL A 6 4.22 2.94 -5.54
C VAL A 6 5.24 3.36 -4.48
N LYS A 7 6.37 2.64 -4.35
CA LYS A 7 7.42 3.01 -3.40
C LYS A 7 8.03 4.37 -3.72
N ILE A 8 8.19 4.72 -5.00
CA ILE A 8 8.72 6.04 -5.41
C ILE A 8 7.73 7.13 -4.99
N LEU A 9 6.44 6.96 -5.28
CA LEU A 9 5.41 7.93 -4.90
C LEU A 9 5.32 8.13 -3.38
N VAL A 10 5.36 7.05 -2.61
CA VAL A 10 5.35 7.12 -1.14
C VAL A 10 6.64 7.76 -0.61
N ALA A 11 7.81 7.41 -1.15
CA ALA A 11 9.08 8.00 -0.73
C ALA A 11 9.15 9.50 -1.05
N ASP A 12 8.68 9.90 -2.23
CA ASP A 12 8.58 11.31 -2.64
C ASP A 12 7.63 12.10 -1.73
N ALA A 13 6.43 11.58 -1.50
CA ALA A 13 5.46 12.20 -0.60
C ALA A 13 5.97 12.35 0.83
N LEU A 14 6.80 11.42 1.32
CA LEU A 14 7.39 11.51 2.66
C LEU A 14 8.68 12.35 2.72
N GLY A 15 9.17 12.86 1.59
CA GLY A 15 10.50 13.47 1.51
C GLY A 15 11.63 12.51 1.88
N MET A 16 11.40 11.21 1.72
CA MET A 16 12.35 10.16 2.07
C MET A 16 13.44 10.06 1.01
N ASN A 17 14.70 9.92 1.43
CA ASN A 17 15.80 9.68 0.48
C ASN A 17 15.54 8.38 -0.31
N MET A 18 15.62 8.47 -1.64
CA MET A 18 15.36 7.38 -2.57
C MET A 18 16.31 6.18 -2.40
N ASP A 19 17.52 6.37 -1.86
CA ASP A 19 18.43 5.27 -1.47
C ASP A 19 17.79 4.34 -0.42
N ARG A 20 16.79 4.85 0.32
CA ARG A 20 16.07 4.13 1.37
C ARG A 20 14.73 3.56 0.90
N ILE A 21 14.38 3.70 -0.38
CA ILE A 21 13.10 3.23 -0.94
C ILE A 21 12.82 1.74 -0.68
N ASN A 22 13.87 0.93 -0.58
CA ASN A 22 13.79 -0.50 -0.27
C ASN A 22 13.28 -0.81 1.15
N ARG A 23 13.14 0.20 2.02
CA ARG A 23 12.52 0.06 3.35
C ARG A 23 10.99 0.08 3.30
N ILE A 24 10.40 0.47 2.18
CA ILE A 24 8.95 0.47 1.98
C ILE A 24 8.57 -0.89 1.40
N TRP A 25 7.74 -1.64 2.11
CA TRP A 25 7.14 -2.88 1.60
C TRP A 25 5.76 -2.61 1.02
N VAL A 26 5.53 -3.11 -0.19
CA VAL A 26 4.24 -3.06 -0.88
C VAL A 26 3.85 -4.48 -1.26
N THR A 27 2.74 -4.95 -0.70
CA THR A 27 2.15 -6.26 -0.96
C THR A 27 1.16 -6.21 -2.14
N HIS A 28 0.90 -7.36 -2.75
CA HIS A 28 -0.03 -7.45 -3.88
C HIS A 28 -1.45 -7.08 -3.48
N ALA A 29 -2.16 -6.41 -4.39
CA ALA A 29 -3.53 -5.94 -4.18
C ALA A 29 -3.73 -5.08 -2.92
N SER A 30 -2.64 -4.50 -2.39
CA SER A 30 -2.72 -3.59 -1.24
C SER A 30 -3.02 -2.16 -1.65
N ILE A 31 -3.63 -1.42 -0.74
CA ILE A 31 -4.02 -0.02 -0.92
C ILE A 31 -3.10 0.83 -0.04
N SER A 32 -2.60 1.94 -0.57
CA SER A 32 -1.85 2.95 0.19
C SER A 32 -2.53 4.30 -0.01
N VAL A 33 -2.67 5.08 1.06
CA VAL A 33 -3.40 6.35 1.07
C VAL A 33 -2.47 7.46 1.55
N ILE A 34 -2.31 8.47 0.70
CA ILE A 34 -1.51 9.67 0.97
C ILE A 34 -2.46 10.86 0.88
N GLU A 35 -2.44 11.72 1.89
CA GLU A 35 -3.28 12.92 1.94
C GLU A 35 -2.43 14.16 1.68
N TYR A 36 -2.88 14.95 0.70
CA TYR A 36 -2.31 16.25 0.35
C TYR A 36 -3.30 17.32 0.81
N GLY A 37 -2.93 18.07 1.84
CA GLY A 37 -3.68 19.23 2.34
C GLY A 37 -2.89 20.52 2.12
N ASP A 38 -3.25 21.57 2.85
CA ASP A 38 -2.54 22.86 2.81
C ASP A 38 -1.12 22.79 3.42
N GLY A 39 -0.80 21.69 4.11
CA GLY A 39 0.49 21.42 4.76
C GLY A 39 1.33 20.38 4.05
N LEU A 40 2.33 19.85 4.77
CA LEU A 40 3.14 18.75 4.26
C LEU A 40 2.27 17.49 4.07
N PRO A 41 2.41 16.77 2.94
CA PRO A 41 1.71 15.52 2.74
C PRO A 41 2.07 14.50 3.82
N TYR A 42 1.10 13.67 4.18
CA TYR A 42 1.30 12.60 5.14
C TYR A 42 0.68 11.29 4.66
N LEU A 43 1.25 10.19 5.15
CA LEU A 43 0.86 8.85 4.81
C LEU A 43 -0.17 8.35 5.83
N THR A 44 -1.43 8.25 5.43
CA THR A 44 -2.53 7.78 6.27
C THR A 44 -2.53 6.25 6.40
N SER A 45 -2.27 5.54 5.30
CA SER A 45 -2.21 4.07 5.28
C SER A 45 -1.17 3.59 4.27
N LEU A 46 -0.44 2.53 4.62
CA LEU A 46 0.59 1.93 3.77
C LEU A 46 0.34 0.44 3.60
N SER A 47 0.25 0.00 2.34
CA SER A 47 0.16 -1.40 1.95
C SER A 47 -0.90 -2.20 2.71
N GLU A 48 -2.08 -1.62 2.85
CA GLU A 48 -3.21 -2.25 3.54
C GLU A 48 -3.90 -3.28 2.63
N ALA A 49 -3.97 -4.53 3.10
CA ALA A 49 -4.62 -5.64 2.40
C ALA A 49 -5.69 -6.33 3.27
N CYS A 50 -6.20 -5.66 4.30
CA CYS A 50 -7.21 -6.22 5.22
C CYS A 50 -8.45 -6.75 4.50
N HIS A 51 -8.83 -6.14 3.38
CA HIS A 51 -9.95 -6.56 2.53
C HIS A 51 -9.70 -7.90 1.81
N LEU A 52 -8.44 -8.31 1.62
CA LEU A 52 -8.08 -9.56 0.96
C LEU A 52 -8.35 -10.79 1.86
N GLY A 53 -8.11 -10.69 3.17
CA GLY A 53 -8.43 -11.77 4.11
C GLY A 53 -9.93 -12.10 4.13
N ARG A 54 -10.78 -11.08 3.93
CA ARG A 54 -12.23 -11.25 3.78
C ARG A 54 -12.62 -11.88 2.43
N LEU A 55 -11.85 -11.68 1.37
CA LEU A 55 -12.06 -12.33 0.08
C LEU A 55 -11.62 -13.80 0.09
N GLU A 56 -10.50 -14.13 0.75
CA GLU A 56 -10.09 -15.53 0.97
C GLU A 56 -11.11 -16.29 1.81
N THR A 57 -11.46 -15.74 2.98
CA THR A 57 -12.83 -15.63 3.51
C THR A 57 -13.96 -16.32 2.75
N VAL A 58 -14.48 -15.55 1.81
CA VAL A 58 -15.63 -15.84 0.97
C VAL A 58 -15.30 -16.93 -0.05
N ARG A 59 -14.08 -16.95 -0.59
CA ARG A 59 -13.65 -17.96 -1.57
C ARG A 59 -13.64 -19.37 -0.99
N GLU A 60 -13.15 -19.55 0.23
CA GLU A 60 -13.17 -20.87 0.89
C GLU A 60 -14.60 -21.34 1.15
N ARG A 61 -15.50 -20.43 1.56
CA ARG A 61 -16.92 -20.75 1.73
C ARG A 61 -17.61 -21.11 0.42
N GLN A 62 -17.24 -20.51 -0.71
CA GLN A 62 -17.81 -20.85 -2.02
C GLN A 62 -17.30 -22.19 -2.59
N LYS A 63 -16.08 -22.61 -2.24
CA LYS A 63 -15.53 -23.92 -2.67
C LYS A 63 -16.09 -25.11 -1.88
N ALA A 64 -16.68 -24.87 -0.72
CA ALA A 64 -17.27 -25.88 0.14
C ALA A 64 -18.74 -26.19 -0.20
N ILE A 65 -19.25 -25.67 -1.32
CA ILE A 65 -20.59 -25.89 -1.88
C ILE A 65 -20.42 -26.57 -3.24
#